data_AF-A0A520ZYZ3-F1
#
_entry.id   AF-A0A520ZYZ3-F1
#
_cell.length_a   1.000
_cell.length_b   1.000
_cell.length_c   1.000
_cell.angle_alpha   90.00
_cell.angle_beta   90.00
_cell.angle_gamma   90.00
#
_symmetry.space_group_name_H-M   'P 1'
#
loop_
_entity.id
_entity.type
_entity.pdbx_description
1 polymer ?
#
loop_
_entity_poly.entity_id
_entity_poly.type
_entity_poly.pdbx_seq_one_letter_code
_entity_poly.pdbx_strand_id
1 'polypeptide(L)' 'MSNSNSFMNLWNFMELSEKQRLMRQFLIKHGDHFNKDDFIRFLALRYEDGRQESKPVAGTLKKRERRT' A
#
# COMPACT_ATOMS: atom_id res chain seq x y z
N MET A 1 -17.79 7.76 -12.94
CA MET A 1 -18.06 6.55 -12.15
C MET A 1 -17.14 5.44 -12.63
N SER A 2 -16.39 4.79 -11.72
CA SER A 2 -15.82 3.41 -11.81
C SER A 2 -14.45 3.21 -11.13
N ASN A 3 -13.93 4.17 -10.34
CA ASN A 3 -12.66 3.95 -9.62
C ASN A 3 -12.73 2.76 -8.64
N SER A 4 -13.90 2.50 -8.05
CA SER A 4 -14.12 1.37 -7.12
C SER A 4 -13.90 0.00 -7.79
N ASN A 5 -14.25 -0.15 -9.08
CA ASN A 5 -14.02 -1.37 -9.84
C ASN A 5 -12.53 -1.55 -10.19
N SER A 6 -11.82 -0.44 -10.39
CA SER A 6 -10.40 -0.47 -10.76
C SER A 6 -9.52 -0.97 -9.61
N PHE A 7 -9.79 -0.57 -8.36
CA PHE A 7 -9.05 -1.05 -7.18
C PHE A 7 -9.38 -2.49 -6.80
N MET A 8 -10.62 -2.93 -7.03
CA MET A 8 -10.98 -4.33 -6.87
C MET A 8 -10.30 -5.23 -7.92
N ASN A 9 -10.16 -4.76 -9.16
CA ASN A 9 -9.38 -5.46 -10.16
C ASN A 9 -7.89 -5.49 -9.78
N LEU A 10 -7.31 -4.37 -9.34
CA LEU A 10 -5.93 -4.33 -8.83
C LEU A 10 -5.72 -5.33 -7.68
N TRP A 11 -6.67 -5.38 -6.74
CA TRP A 11 -6.66 -6.37 -5.67
C TRP A 11 -6.66 -7.79 -6.23
N ASN A 12 -7.50 -8.12 -7.22
CA ASN A 12 -7.52 -9.46 -7.80
C ASN A 12 -6.18 -9.86 -8.44
N PHE A 13 -5.51 -8.94 -9.14
CA PHE A 13 -4.21 -9.19 -9.78
C PHE A 13 -3.01 -9.15 -8.83
N MET A 14 -3.18 -8.66 -7.61
CA MET A 14 -2.10 -8.61 -6.62
C MET A 14 -1.68 -9.99 -6.13
N GLU A 15 -0.40 -10.12 -5.81
CA GLU A 15 0.15 -11.34 -5.21
C GLU A 15 -0.44 -11.61 -3.82
N LEU A 16 -0.49 -12.89 -3.44
CA LEU A 16 -0.99 -13.30 -2.13
C LEU A 16 -0.18 -12.69 -0.98
N SER A 17 1.13 -12.54 -1.17
CA SER A 17 2.06 -11.90 -0.23
C SER A 17 1.66 -10.43 0.03
N GLU A 18 1.40 -9.66 -1.02
CA GLU A 18 0.93 -8.28 -0.95
C GLU A 18 -0.46 -8.19 -0.33
N LYS A 19 -1.38 -9.08 -0.72
CA LYS A 19 -2.72 -9.14 -0.14
C LYS A 19 -2.68 -9.31 1.38
N GLN A 20 -1.89 -10.26 1.85
CA GLN A 20 -1.73 -10.50 3.29
C GLN A 20 -1.07 -9.31 4.01
N ARG A 21 -0.08 -8.67 3.38
CA ARG A 21 0.57 -7.47 3.94
C ARG A 21 -0.41 -6.31 4.05
N LEU A 22 -1.20 -6.06 3.00
CA LEU A 22 -2.24 -5.05 2.96
C LEU A 22 -3.32 -5.30 4.00
N MET A 23 -3.82 -6.53 4.10
CA MET A 23 -4.79 -6.92 5.12
C MET A 23 -4.27 -6.69 6.53
N ARG A 24 -3.03 -7.11 6.84
CA ARG A 24 -2.43 -6.85 8.15
C ARG A 24 -2.35 -5.35 8.46
N GLN A 25 -1.89 -4.55 7.51
CA GLN A 25 -1.77 -3.09 7.72
C GLN A 25 -3.13 -2.40 7.83
N PHE A 26 -4.12 -2.89 7.09
CA PHE A 26 -5.48 -2.39 7.15
C PHE A 26 -6.15 -2.72 8.49
N LEU A 27 -6.03 -3.98 8.96
CA LEU A 27 -6.55 -4.43 10.25
C LEU A 27 -5.90 -3.69 11.43
N ILE A 28 -4.60 -3.40 11.37
CA ILE A 28 -3.92 -2.58 12.40
C ILE A 28 -4.53 -1.18 12.48
N LYS A 29 -4.97 -0.61 11.35
CA LYS A 29 -5.46 0.78 11.28
C LYS A 29 -6.95 0.90 11.55
N HIS A 30 -7.77 -0.05 11.10
CA HIS A 30 -9.23 0.00 11.18
C HIS A 30 -9.82 -0.95 12.24
N GLY A 31 -9.06 -1.93 12.72
CA GLY A 31 -9.57 -2.99 13.60
C GLY A 31 -10.51 -3.96 12.87
N ASP A 32 -11.37 -4.63 13.62
CA ASP A 32 -12.33 -5.63 13.08
C ASP A 32 -13.61 -5.01 12.52
N HIS A 33 -13.86 -3.72 12.77
CA HIS A 33 -15.05 -3.02 12.25
C HIS A 33 -14.67 -2.20 11.02
N PHE A 34 -14.64 -2.86 9.87
CA PHE A 34 -14.47 -2.20 8.58
C PHE A 34 -15.56 -2.62 7.60
N ASN A 35 -15.92 -1.70 6.70
CA ASN A 35 -16.75 -2.02 5.54
C ASN A 35 -15.88 -2.15 4.28
N LYS A 36 -16.49 -2.67 3.21
CA LYS A 36 -15.82 -2.85 1.91
C LYS A 36 -15.30 -1.52 1.35
N ASP A 37 -16.02 -0.42 1.57
CA ASP A 37 -15.66 0.90 1.07
C ASP A 37 -14.42 1.47 1.78
N ASP A 38 -14.26 1.21 3.07
CA ASP A 38 -13.06 1.55 3.84
C ASP A 38 -11.83 0.86 3.27
N PHE A 39 -11.98 -0.41 2.89
CA PHE A 39 -10.90 -1.17 2.26
C PHE A 39 -10.56 -0.62 0.87
N ILE A 40 -11.57 -0.31 0.04
CA ILE A 40 -11.34 0.33 -1.27
C ILE A 40 -10.69 1.69 -1.10
N ARG A 41 -11.12 2.50 -0.13
CA ARG A 41 -10.55 3.81 0.16
C ARG A 41 -9.10 3.70 0.67
N PHE A 42 -8.79 2.67 1.44
CA PHE A 42 -7.41 2.37 1.86
C PHE A 42 -6.51 2.02 0.67
N LEU A 43 -7.00 1.21 -0.27
CA LEU A 43 -6.29 0.92 -1.52
C LEU A 43 -6.14 2.19 -2.37
N ALA A 44 -7.20 2.99 -2.51
CA ALA A 44 -7.17 4.23 -3.25
C ALA A 44 -6.13 5.20 -2.68
N LEU A 45 -6.14 5.46 -1.37
CA LEU A 45 -5.13 6.31 -0.73
C LEU A 45 -3.71 5.81 -0.99
N ARG A 46 -3.46 4.50 -0.83
CA ARG A 46 -2.11 3.95 -0.99
C ARG A 46 -1.59 4.01 -2.43
N TYR A 47 -2.44 3.80 -3.44
CA TYR A 47 -2.03 3.70 -4.85
C TYR A 47 -2.33 4.97 -5.67
N GLU A 48 -3.24 5.85 -5.23
CA GLU A 48 -3.36 7.22 -5.76
C GLU A 48 -2.22 8.11 -5.26
N ASP A 49 -1.85 8.05 -3.96
CA ASP A 49 -0.63 8.74 -3.47
C ASP A 49 0.64 8.14 -4.07
N GLY A 50 0.62 6.84 -4.40
CA GLY A 50 1.72 6.16 -5.09
C GLY A 50 2.03 6.72 -6.48
N ARG A 51 1.15 7.52 -7.10
CA ARG A 51 1.45 8.25 -8.34
C ARG A 51 2.23 9.55 -8.12
N GLN A 52 2.36 10.05 -6.88
CA GLN A 52 3.25 11.18 -6.55
C GLN A 52 4.60 10.75 -5.98
N GLU A 53 4.75 9.52 -5.51
CA GLU A 53 6.04 9.04 -4.97
C GLU A 53 6.70 8.01 -5.89
N SER A 54 7.10 8.46 -7.08
CA SER A 54 8.37 7.99 -7.66
C SER A 54 9.53 8.51 -6.81
N LYS A 55 9.67 7.99 -5.59
CA LYS A 55 10.96 7.98 -4.89
C LYS A 55 11.42 6.54 -4.78
N PRO A 56 12.60 6.21 -5.32
CA PRO A 56 13.16 4.89 -5.17
C PRO A 56 13.38 4.67 -3.67
N VAL A 57 12.74 3.65 -3.10
CA VAL A 57 13.09 3.15 -1.77
C VAL A 57 14.54 2.69 -1.87
N ALA A 58 15.41 3.57 -1.38
CA ALA A 58 16.84 3.45 -1.38
C ALA A 58 17.26 2.18 -0.65
N GLY A 59 17.54 1.14 -1.43
CA GLY A 59 18.45 0.09 -1.03
C GLY A 59 19.88 0.62 -1.06
N THR A 60 20.30 1.40 -0.06
CA THR A 60 21.73 1.59 0.24
C THR A 60 21.93 1.85 1.73
N LEU A 61 22.42 0.80 2.38
CA LEU A 61 23.25 0.79 3.59
C LEU A 61 23.81 2.18 3.97
N LYS A 62 23.44 2.71 5.14
CA LYS A 62 24.25 3.72 5.82
C LYS A 62 25.52 3.07 6.36
N LYS A 63 26.55 2.88 5.52
CA LYS A 63 27.93 2.66 5.99
C LYS A 63 28.56 4.04 6.16
N ARG A 64 28.52 4.55 7.40
CA ARG A 64 29.16 5.81 7.80
C ARG A 64 30.68 5.60 7.84
N GLU A 65 31.36 5.78 6.72
CA GLU A 65 32.82 5.89 6.69
C GLU A 65 33.19 7.35 6.92
N ARG A 66 33.60 7.67 8.16
CA ARG A 66 34.27 8.93 8.49
C ARG A 66 35.76 8.69 8.29
N ARG A 67 36.31 9.22 7.18
CA ARG A 67 37.72 9.62 7.09
C ARG A 67 37.78 11.11 7.34
N THR A 68 38.54 11.53 8.35
CA THR A 68 39.68 12.45 8.26
C THR A 68 40.41 12.38 9.58
#